data_AF-A0A4Q3WWZ0-F1
#
_entry.id   AF-A0A4Q3WWZ0-F1
#
_cell.length_a   1.000
_cell.length_b   1.000
_cell.length_c   1.000
_cell.angle_alpha   90.00
_cell.angle_beta   90.00
_cell.angle_gamma   90.00
#
_symmetry.space_group_name_H-M   'P 1'
#
loop_
_entity.id
_entity.type
_entity.pdbx_description
1 polymer ?
#
loop_
_entity_poly.entity_id
_entity_poly.type
_entity_poly.pdbx_seq_one_letter_code
_entity_poly.pdbx_strand_id
1 'polypeptide(L)'
;AERLHVSPIIATVVYAMILGHYWPSQQSPRDRVHAYAVWEASIFVLNVAAFLIMGLQARTILVRLPVKERWNALFFSLAVLVIVIVVRLLWVMTYGLLIRKFRPPSVPLPSVSAGLLVSWCGMRGLVTLATAFSLPSNFPGRDIIVLSAFTVVLGTLVLQGLTLEPLIKKLKIQPDVSYEADMSSARTAIMDAALEKLQPYEGATADAVRSYYEAARTNALDKVEPQAATEHDNFKMKAIEAQRQKLAQLRLEGSIDDDIFHALEEELDWAQLEAAPVGKYEILSV
;
A
#
# COMPACT_ATOMS: atom_id res chain seq x y z
N ALA A 1 -7.08 23.25 -15.45
CA ALA A 1 -8.35 22.48 -15.52
C ALA A 1 -9.56 23.40 -15.44
N GLU A 2 -9.73 24.19 -14.38
CA GLU A 2 -10.91 25.06 -14.19
C GLU A 2 -11.11 26.07 -15.34
N ARG A 3 -10.04 26.70 -15.83
CA ARG A 3 -10.09 27.61 -16.98
C ARG A 3 -10.53 26.95 -18.30
N LEU A 4 -10.43 25.62 -18.39
CA LEU A 4 -10.77 24.83 -19.58
C LEU A 4 -12.09 24.05 -19.38
N HIS A 5 -12.83 24.31 -18.30
CA HIS A 5 -14.08 23.63 -17.95
C HIS A 5 -13.97 22.08 -17.87
N VAL A 6 -12.77 21.56 -17.60
CA VAL A 6 -12.53 20.12 -17.35
C VAL A 6 -12.37 19.85 -15.86
N SER A 7 -12.71 18.62 -15.44
CA SER A 7 -12.63 18.18 -14.05
C SER A 7 -11.21 18.35 -13.48
N PRO A 8 -11.02 19.24 -12.49
CA PRO A 8 -9.71 19.44 -11.86
C PRO A 8 -9.20 18.17 -11.18
N ILE A 9 -10.10 17.41 -10.56
CA ILE A 9 -9.77 16.17 -9.85
C ILE A 9 -9.20 15.14 -10.82
N ILE A 10 -9.87 14.91 -11.96
CA ILE A 10 -9.40 13.93 -12.96
C ILE A 10 -8.08 14.39 -13.57
N ALA A 11 -7.94 15.68 -13.88
CA ALA A 11 -6.69 16.22 -14.43
C ALA A 11 -5.51 16.00 -13.46
N THR A 12 -5.70 16.26 -12.16
CA THR A 12 -4.68 16.01 -11.13
C THR A 12 -4.35 14.53 -10.99
N VAL A 13 -5.35 13.64 -11.04
CA VAL A 13 -5.12 12.18 -10.97
C VAL A 13 -4.33 11.69 -12.19
N VAL A 14 -4.71 12.11 -13.39
CA VAL A 14 -3.98 11.75 -14.62
C VAL A 14 -2.55 12.26 -14.57
N TYR A 15 -2.35 13.52 -14.14
CA TYR A 15 -1.02 14.08 -13.96
C TYR A 15 -0.20 13.26 -12.94
N ALA A 16 -0.78 12.92 -11.79
CA ALA A 16 -0.12 12.10 -10.77
C ALA A 16 0.20 10.68 -11.27
N MET A 17 -0.66 10.07 -12.08
CA MET A 17 -0.40 8.77 -12.71
C MET A 17 0.77 8.83 -13.70
N ILE A 18 0.82 9.89 -14.51
CA ILE A 18 1.93 10.14 -15.44
C ILE A 18 3.23 10.32 -14.65
N LEU A 19 3.23 11.17 -13.62
CA LEU A 19 4.38 11.34 -12.74
C LEU A 19 4.81 10.00 -12.12
N GLY A 20 3.89 9.26 -11.50
CA GLY A 20 4.20 7.97 -10.87
C GLY A 20 4.80 6.94 -11.82
N HIS A 21 4.46 6.99 -13.11
CA HIS A 21 5.00 6.08 -14.12
C HIS A 21 6.40 6.48 -14.61
N TYR A 22 6.66 7.77 -14.86
CA TYR A 22 7.91 8.21 -15.50
C TYR A 22 9.01 8.62 -14.51
N TRP A 23 8.63 9.09 -13.33
CA TRP A 23 9.54 9.73 -12.38
C TRP A 23 10.50 8.81 -11.59
N PRO A 24 10.24 7.49 -11.39
CA PRO A 24 11.17 6.62 -10.65
C PRO A 24 12.59 6.53 -11.24
N SER A 25 12.74 6.80 -12.55
CA SER A 25 14.02 6.70 -13.26
C SER A 25 14.95 7.91 -13.09
N GLN A 26 14.43 9.06 -12.60
CA GLN A 26 15.16 10.33 -12.56
C GLN A 26 15.45 10.83 -11.14
N GLN A 27 14.95 10.14 -10.10
CA GLN A 27 15.19 10.50 -8.70
C GLN A 27 16.36 9.73 -8.09
N SER A 28 17.11 10.41 -7.24
CA SER A 28 18.09 9.75 -6.37
C SER A 28 17.40 8.66 -5.53
N PRO A 29 18.01 7.47 -5.34
CA PRO A 29 17.48 6.44 -4.47
C PRO A 29 17.18 6.92 -3.05
N ARG A 30 18.01 7.83 -2.50
CA ARG A 30 17.82 8.42 -1.16
C ARG A 30 16.52 9.22 -1.08
N ASP A 31 16.26 10.07 -2.08
CA ASP A 31 15.06 10.91 -2.12
C ASP A 31 13.79 10.08 -2.25
N ARG A 32 13.84 8.98 -3.02
CA ARG A 32 12.69 8.06 -3.17
C ARG A 32 12.28 7.45 -1.83
N VAL A 33 13.22 6.91 -1.07
CA VAL A 33 12.94 6.23 0.21
C VAL A 33 12.31 7.22 1.21
N HIS A 34 12.91 8.40 1.38
CA HIS A 34 12.37 9.40 2.30
C HIS A 34 11.03 9.98 1.84
N ALA A 35 10.86 10.19 0.53
CA ALA A 35 9.61 10.71 -0.02
C ALA A 35 8.42 9.77 0.27
N TYR A 36 8.60 8.45 0.11
CA TYR A 36 7.51 7.50 0.38
C TYR A 36 7.03 7.57 1.83
N ALA A 37 7.95 7.58 2.80
CA ALA A 37 7.60 7.65 4.22
C ALA A 37 6.85 8.95 4.58
N VAL A 38 7.32 10.09 4.07
CA VAL A 38 6.68 11.41 4.31
C VAL A 38 5.28 11.47 3.68
N TRP A 39 5.13 10.96 2.45
CA TRP A 39 3.84 10.95 1.77
C TRP A 39 2.85 10.00 2.44
N GLU A 40 3.29 8.81 2.87
CA GLU A 40 2.46 7.86 3.58
C GLU A 40 1.96 8.44 4.91
N ALA A 41 2.85 9.06 5.69
CA ALA A 41 2.48 9.78 6.91
C ALA A 41 1.50 10.93 6.63
N SER A 42 1.73 11.70 5.56
CA SER A 42 0.84 12.80 5.17
C SER A 42 -0.55 12.30 4.79
N ILE A 43 -0.64 11.23 3.99
CA ILE A 43 -1.91 10.60 3.61
C ILE A 43 -2.63 10.07 4.85
N PHE A 44 -1.90 9.44 5.77
CA PHE A 44 -2.46 8.96 7.03
C PHE A 44 -3.07 10.10 7.86
N VAL A 45 -2.32 11.19 8.07
CA VAL A 45 -2.79 12.36 8.83
C VAL A 45 -4.00 13.01 8.16
N LEU A 46 -3.95 13.19 6.83
CA LEU A 46 -5.07 13.77 6.06
C LEU A 46 -6.32 12.89 6.15
N ASN A 47 -6.17 11.58 6.08
CA ASN A 47 -7.28 10.64 6.24
C ASN A 47 -7.90 10.75 7.64
N VAL A 48 -7.08 10.71 8.71
CA VAL A 48 -7.56 10.85 10.09
C VAL A 48 -8.27 12.19 10.30
N ALA A 49 -7.66 13.29 9.84
CA ALA A 49 -8.25 14.62 9.95
C ALA A 49 -9.59 14.72 9.23
N ALA A 50 -9.68 14.17 8.02
CA ALA A 50 -10.94 14.12 7.30
C ALA A 50 -11.98 13.29 8.06
N PHE A 51 -11.67 12.07 8.51
CA PHE A 51 -12.64 11.26 9.27
C PHE A 51 -13.10 11.96 10.56
N LEU A 52 -12.22 12.65 11.26
CA LEU A 52 -12.55 13.43 12.44
C LEU A 52 -13.53 14.57 12.13
N ILE A 53 -13.21 15.38 11.11
CA ILE A 53 -14.08 16.48 10.67
C ILE A 53 -15.45 15.94 10.24
N MET A 54 -15.46 14.81 9.53
CA MET A 54 -16.70 14.18 9.05
C MET A 54 -17.55 13.65 10.19
N GLY A 55 -16.95 12.98 11.18
CA GLY A 55 -17.66 12.54 12.38
C GLY A 55 -18.27 13.70 13.16
N LEU A 56 -17.54 14.82 13.28
CA LEU A 56 -18.05 16.02 13.94
C LEU A 56 -19.25 16.63 13.20
N GLN A 57 -19.18 16.73 11.86
CA GLN A 57 -20.29 17.23 11.05
C GLN A 57 -21.52 16.31 11.11
N ALA A 58 -21.33 14.99 11.06
CA ALA A 58 -22.41 14.02 11.16
C ALA A 58 -23.16 14.14 12.49
N ARG A 59 -22.43 14.32 13.61
CA ARG A 59 -23.03 14.58 14.93
C ARG A 59 -23.88 15.84 14.93
N THR A 60 -23.38 16.93 14.36
CA THR A 60 -24.12 18.20 14.29
C THR A 60 -25.44 18.06 13.53
N ILE A 61 -25.45 17.30 12.43
CA ILE A 61 -26.66 17.03 11.64
C ILE A 61 -27.67 16.21 12.45
N LEU A 62 -27.22 15.13 13.11
CA LEU A 62 -28.06 14.27 13.93
C LEU A 62 -28.76 15.02 15.08
N VAL A 63 -28.06 15.96 15.73
CA VAL A 63 -28.59 16.76 16.84
C VAL A 63 -29.61 17.79 16.36
N ARG A 64 -29.44 18.36 15.16
CA ARG A 64 -30.36 19.36 14.60
C ARG A 64 -31.70 18.79 14.15
N LEU A 65 -31.74 17.50 13.79
CA LEU A 65 -32.97 16.84 13.33
C LEU A 65 -33.94 16.53 14.48
N PRO A 66 -35.26 16.80 14.31
CA PRO A 66 -36.30 16.37 15.25
C PRO A 66 -36.27 14.85 15.48
N VAL A 67 -36.59 14.41 16.70
CA VAL A 67 -36.49 12.99 17.11
C VAL A 67 -37.28 12.04 16.19
N LYS A 68 -38.45 12.47 15.68
CA LYS A 68 -39.27 11.68 14.75
C LYS A 68 -38.65 11.55 13.35
N GLU A 69 -37.96 12.59 12.88
CA GLU A 69 -37.29 12.59 11.56
C GLU A 69 -35.94 11.87 11.61
N ARG A 70 -35.29 11.85 12.78
CA ARG A 70 -34.00 11.18 12.99
C ARG A 70 -34.05 9.69 12.65
N TRP A 71 -35.10 8.98 13.09
CA TRP A 71 -35.26 7.56 12.79
C TRP A 71 -35.47 7.31 11.30
N ASN A 72 -36.32 8.10 10.65
CA ASN A 72 -36.56 7.99 9.21
C ASN A 72 -35.29 8.27 8.40
N ALA A 73 -34.52 9.29 8.78
CA ALA A 73 -33.25 9.61 8.13
C ALA A 73 -32.20 8.50 8.32
N LEU A 74 -32.17 7.86 9.49
CA LEU A 74 -31.27 6.74 9.77
C LEU A 74 -31.67 5.49 8.97
N PHE A 75 -32.96 5.14 8.93
CA PHE A 75 -33.46 4.04 8.11
C PHE A 75 -33.21 4.27 6.62
N PHE A 76 -33.42 5.50 6.15
CA PHE A 76 -33.11 5.87 4.77
C PHE A 76 -31.61 5.69 4.48
N SER A 77 -30.74 6.20 5.34
CA SER A 77 -29.28 6.09 5.19
C SER A 77 -28.82 4.62 5.19
N LEU A 78 -29.43 3.79 6.05
CA LEU A 78 -29.15 2.36 6.11
C LEU A 78 -29.65 1.62 4.86
N ALA A 79 -30.83 2.00 4.34
CA ALA A 79 -31.33 1.46 3.08
C ALA A 79 -30.40 1.82 1.91
N VAL A 80 -29.90 3.06 1.86
CA VAL A 80 -28.90 3.49 0.87
C VAL A 80 -27.62 2.66 0.99
N LEU A 81 -27.13 2.39 2.20
CA LEU A 81 -25.97 1.51 2.42
C LEU A 81 -26.19 0.12 1.81
N VAL A 82 -27.32 -0.52 2.12
CA VAL A 82 -27.66 -1.85 1.60
C VAL A 82 -27.76 -1.82 0.07
N ILE A 83 -28.47 -0.84 -0.49
CA ILE A 83 -28.62 -0.68 -1.95
C ILE A 83 -27.25 -0.52 -2.61
N VAL A 84 -26.38 0.34 -2.07
CA VAL A 84 -25.04 0.58 -2.61
C VAL A 84 -24.19 -0.70 -2.62
N ILE A 85 -24.27 -1.51 -1.56
CA ILE A 85 -23.56 -2.80 -1.48
C ILE A 85 -24.12 -3.78 -2.51
N VAL A 86 -25.45 -3.94 -2.58
CA VAL A 86 -26.12 -4.88 -3.49
C VAL A 86 -25.87 -4.49 -4.95
N VAL A 87 -26.03 -3.21 -5.31
CA VAL A 87 -25.77 -2.71 -6.67
C VAL A 87 -24.34 -3.01 -7.09
N ARG A 88 -23.37 -2.82 -6.19
CA ARG A 88 -21.97 -3.14 -6.50
C ARG A 88 -21.77 -4.63 -6.73
N LEU A 89 -22.32 -5.47 -5.85
CA LEU A 89 -22.22 -6.92 -5.98
C LEU A 89 -22.81 -7.39 -7.30
N LEU A 90 -24.02 -6.93 -7.63
CA LEU A 90 -24.68 -7.24 -8.90
C LEU A 90 -23.88 -6.75 -10.11
N TRP A 91 -23.38 -5.51 -10.08
CA TRP A 91 -22.60 -4.96 -11.19
C TRP A 91 -21.31 -5.74 -11.44
N VAL A 92 -20.53 -6.02 -10.40
CA VAL A 92 -19.25 -6.75 -10.52
C VAL A 92 -19.48 -8.19 -10.96
N MET A 93 -20.50 -8.86 -10.43
CA MET A 93 -20.86 -10.22 -10.86
C MET A 93 -21.32 -10.25 -12.31
N THR A 94 -22.17 -9.30 -12.72
CA THR A 94 -22.64 -9.20 -14.10
C THR A 94 -21.49 -8.92 -15.06
N TYR A 95 -20.59 -8.01 -14.70
CA TYR A 95 -19.40 -7.70 -15.48
C TYR A 95 -18.46 -8.91 -15.62
N GLY A 96 -18.25 -9.67 -14.55
CA GLY A 96 -17.48 -10.92 -14.57
C GLY A 96 -18.07 -11.97 -15.51
N LEU A 97 -19.40 -12.12 -15.52
CA LEU A 97 -20.10 -13.01 -16.44
C LEU A 97 -20.00 -12.53 -17.90
N LEU A 98 -20.08 -11.22 -18.12
CA LEU A 98 -19.97 -10.62 -19.45
C LEU A 98 -18.57 -10.81 -20.03
N ILE A 99 -17.52 -10.54 -19.24
CA ILE A 99 -16.12 -10.79 -19.64
C ILE A 99 -15.93 -12.26 -19.98
N ARG A 100 -16.47 -13.17 -19.16
CA ARG A 100 -16.37 -14.62 -19.41
C ARG A 100 -16.93 -15.02 -20.78
N LYS A 101 -17.94 -14.31 -21.29
CA LYS A 101 -18.55 -14.55 -22.61
C LYS A 101 -17.74 -13.96 -23.78
N PHE A 102 -17.06 -12.83 -23.58
CA PHE A 102 -16.36 -12.10 -24.64
C PHE A 102 -14.83 -12.20 -24.59
N ARG A 103 -14.26 -13.05 -23.72
CA ARG A 103 -12.82 -13.13 -23.52
C ARG A 103 -12.12 -13.98 -24.59
N PRO A 104 -10.92 -13.58 -25.04
CA PRO A 104 -10.00 -14.50 -25.70
C PRO A 104 -9.57 -15.65 -24.76
N PRO A 105 -9.34 -16.86 -25.29
CA PRO A 105 -8.99 -18.05 -24.50
C PRO A 105 -7.61 -17.97 -23.81
N SER A 106 -6.77 -16.98 -24.17
CA SER A 106 -5.43 -16.78 -23.63
C SER A 106 -5.38 -16.20 -22.22
N VAL A 107 -6.51 -15.76 -21.65
CA VAL A 107 -6.52 -15.07 -20.36
C VAL A 107 -7.25 -15.92 -19.30
N PRO A 108 -6.59 -16.29 -18.18
CA PRO A 108 -7.14 -17.23 -17.18
C PRO A 108 -8.36 -16.66 -16.48
N LEU A 109 -9.47 -17.41 -16.45
CA LEU A 109 -10.75 -16.91 -15.91
C LEU A 109 -10.61 -16.51 -14.45
N PRO A 110 -11.08 -15.30 -14.06
CA PRO A 110 -11.15 -14.96 -12.65
C PRO A 110 -12.07 -15.95 -11.95
N SER A 111 -11.59 -16.53 -10.84
CA SER A 111 -12.42 -17.40 -10.01
C SER A 111 -13.68 -16.66 -9.56
N VAL A 112 -14.82 -17.36 -9.51
CA VAL A 112 -16.08 -16.77 -8.99
C VAL A 112 -15.88 -16.29 -7.55
N SER A 113 -15.06 -16.99 -6.76
CA SER A 113 -14.69 -16.56 -5.40
C SER A 113 -13.87 -15.27 -5.40
N ALA A 114 -12.93 -15.11 -6.33
CA ALA A 114 -12.15 -13.89 -6.50
C ALA A 114 -13.04 -12.72 -6.96
N GLY A 115 -13.96 -12.96 -7.89
CA GLY A 115 -14.95 -11.96 -8.30
C GLY A 115 -15.83 -11.51 -7.13
N LEU A 116 -16.28 -12.46 -6.29
CA LEU A 116 -17.08 -12.15 -5.10
C LEU A 116 -16.26 -11.30 -4.12
N LEU A 117 -15.01 -11.67 -3.86
CA LEU A 117 -14.10 -10.89 -3.02
C LEU A 117 -13.91 -9.48 -3.56
N VAL A 118 -13.60 -9.32 -4.85
CA VAL A 118 -13.44 -8.00 -5.52
C VAL A 118 -14.71 -7.16 -5.42
N SER A 119 -15.88 -7.80 -5.52
CA SER A 119 -17.16 -7.11 -5.35
C SER A 119 -17.36 -6.60 -3.92
N TRP A 120 -16.86 -7.35 -2.92
CA TRP A 120 -16.95 -7.06 -1.50
C TRP A 120 -15.92 -6.04 -1.00
N CYS A 121 -14.72 -5.99 -1.60
CA CYS A 121 -13.64 -5.04 -1.28
C CYS A 121 -13.92 -3.58 -1.72
N GLY A 122 -15.18 -3.26 -2.03
CA GLY A 122 -15.63 -1.99 -2.57
C GLY A 122 -15.80 -0.86 -1.58
N MET A 123 -14.83 -0.65 -0.70
CA MET A 123 -14.92 0.35 0.35
C MET A 123 -15.15 1.74 -0.27
N ARG A 124 -16.19 2.44 0.20
CA ARG A 124 -16.47 3.80 -0.25
C ARG A 124 -15.51 4.72 0.49
N GLY A 125 -14.68 5.43 -0.27
CA GLY A 125 -13.65 6.30 0.28
C GLY A 125 -14.13 7.73 0.58
N LEU A 126 -13.18 8.52 1.07
CA LEU A 126 -13.30 9.95 1.39
C LEU A 126 -13.87 10.80 0.25
N VAL A 127 -13.62 10.42 -1.01
CA VAL A 127 -14.14 11.11 -2.20
C VAL A 127 -15.66 11.19 -2.20
N THR A 128 -16.35 10.14 -1.74
CA THR A 128 -17.83 10.12 -1.64
C THR A 128 -18.32 11.22 -0.70
N LEU A 129 -17.61 11.41 0.41
CA LEU A 129 -17.94 12.41 1.41
C LEU A 129 -17.58 13.82 0.98
N ALA A 130 -16.40 14.01 0.40
CA ALA A 130 -16.00 15.30 -0.18
C ALA A 130 -17.04 15.79 -1.19
N THR A 131 -17.57 14.87 -2.02
CA THR A 131 -18.64 15.19 -2.98
C THR A 131 -19.93 15.61 -2.26
N ALA A 132 -20.34 14.90 -1.20
CA ALA A 132 -21.51 15.30 -0.42
C ALA A 132 -21.34 16.66 0.27
N PHE A 133 -20.15 17.01 0.75
CA PHE A 133 -19.88 18.31 1.37
C PHE A 133 -19.77 19.46 0.38
N SER A 134 -19.41 19.17 -0.87
CA SER A 134 -19.38 20.17 -1.95
C SER A 134 -20.76 20.74 -2.27
N LEU A 135 -21.84 20.10 -1.78
CA LEU A 135 -23.19 20.62 -1.93
C LEU A 135 -23.36 21.96 -1.18
N PRO A 136 -23.90 23.00 -1.87
CA PRO A 136 -24.20 24.29 -1.27
C PRO A 136 -25.09 24.18 -0.03
N SER A 137 -24.94 25.08 0.94
CA SER A 137 -25.71 25.07 2.19
C SER A 137 -27.22 25.19 2.00
N ASN A 138 -27.67 25.79 0.89
CA ASN A 138 -29.07 25.95 0.52
C ASN A 138 -29.64 24.77 -0.30
N PHE A 139 -28.87 23.70 -0.51
CA PHE A 139 -29.32 22.56 -1.29
C PHE A 139 -30.41 21.76 -0.54
N PRO A 140 -31.56 21.45 -1.18
CA PRO A 140 -32.65 20.75 -0.52
C PRO A 140 -32.22 19.32 -0.12
N GLY A 141 -32.44 18.96 1.15
CA GLY A 141 -32.10 17.63 1.65
C GLY A 141 -30.58 17.36 1.82
N ARG A 142 -29.74 18.40 1.77
CA ARG A 142 -28.28 18.29 1.96
C ARG A 142 -27.92 17.45 3.18
N ASP A 143 -28.56 17.72 4.31
CA ASP A 143 -28.25 17.06 5.58
C ASP A 143 -28.53 15.54 5.51
N ILE A 144 -29.59 15.13 4.81
CA ILE A 144 -29.92 13.71 4.59
C ILE A 144 -28.91 13.07 3.65
N ILE A 145 -28.47 13.78 2.60
CA ILE A 145 -27.46 13.30 1.64
C ILE A 145 -26.12 13.11 2.34
N VAL A 146 -25.69 14.10 3.14
CA VAL A 146 -24.44 14.05 3.90
C VAL A 146 -24.49 12.94 4.94
N LEU A 147 -25.60 12.81 5.68
CA LEU A 147 -25.79 11.71 6.63
C LEU A 147 -25.72 10.35 5.92
N SER A 148 -26.41 10.20 4.78
CA SER A 148 -26.39 8.96 3.99
C SER A 148 -24.99 8.63 3.47
N ALA A 149 -24.26 9.61 2.94
CA ALA A 149 -22.88 9.44 2.48
C ALA A 149 -21.97 9.01 3.64
N PHE A 150 -22.15 9.59 4.84
CA PHE A 150 -21.42 9.22 6.04
C PHE A 150 -21.73 7.80 6.49
N THR A 151 -23.01 7.43 6.59
CA THR A 151 -23.43 6.06 6.91
C THR A 151 -22.91 5.05 5.89
N VAL A 152 -22.90 5.40 4.60
CA VAL A 152 -22.37 4.54 3.54
C VAL A 152 -20.86 4.34 3.68
N VAL A 153 -20.09 5.41 3.85
CA VAL A 153 -18.63 5.31 3.98
C VAL A 153 -18.24 4.60 5.26
N LEU A 154 -18.77 5.03 6.42
CA LEU A 154 -18.46 4.39 7.69
C LEU A 154 -18.95 2.94 7.73
N GLY A 155 -20.17 2.70 7.25
CA GLY A 155 -20.76 1.37 7.17
C GLY A 155 -19.96 0.43 6.28
N THR A 156 -19.54 0.88 5.10
CA THR A 156 -18.69 0.06 4.22
C THR A 156 -17.29 -0.16 4.82
N LEU A 157 -16.65 0.84 5.41
CA LEU A 157 -15.34 0.67 6.04
C LEU A 157 -15.37 -0.30 7.23
N VAL A 158 -16.34 -0.14 8.13
CA VAL A 158 -16.44 -0.99 9.33
C VAL A 158 -16.93 -2.39 8.96
N LEU A 159 -18.04 -2.48 8.20
CA LEU A 159 -18.63 -3.77 7.86
C LEU A 159 -17.73 -4.54 6.89
N GLN A 160 -17.27 -3.94 5.79
CA GLN A 160 -16.43 -4.65 4.82
C GLN A 160 -15.03 -4.88 5.36
N GLY A 161 -14.46 -3.93 6.12
CA GLY A 161 -13.15 -4.08 6.75
C GLY A 161 -13.11 -5.25 7.74
N LEU A 162 -14.07 -5.33 8.67
CA LEU A 162 -14.13 -6.42 9.65
C LEU A 162 -14.55 -7.76 9.04
N THR A 163 -15.34 -7.76 7.96
CA THR A 163 -15.80 -9.00 7.31
C THR A 163 -14.84 -9.54 6.26
N LEU A 164 -13.80 -8.81 5.89
CA LEU A 164 -12.88 -9.21 4.83
C LEU A 164 -12.09 -10.48 5.21
N GLU A 165 -11.45 -10.48 6.38
CA GLU A 165 -10.67 -11.63 6.86
C GLU A 165 -11.50 -12.93 6.95
N PRO A 166 -12.68 -12.96 7.61
CA PRO A 166 -13.48 -14.17 7.65
C PRO A 166 -14.02 -14.57 6.27
N LEU A 167 -14.30 -13.61 5.39
CA LEU A 167 -14.74 -13.89 4.03
C LEU A 167 -13.65 -14.58 3.21
N ILE A 168 -12.39 -14.11 3.32
CA ILE A 168 -11.23 -14.74 2.66
C ILE A 168 -11.07 -16.18 3.15
N LYS A 169 -11.10 -16.40 4.47
CA LYS A 169 -11.00 -17.75 5.07
C LYS A 169 -12.13 -18.67 4.60
N LYS A 170 -13.36 -18.15 4.53
CA LYS A 170 -14.55 -18.92 4.09
C LYS A 170 -14.50 -19.27 2.61
N LEU A 171 -14.02 -18.37 1.77
CA LEU A 171 -13.93 -18.58 0.32
C LEU A 171 -12.74 -19.47 -0.09
N LYS A 172 -11.88 -19.86 0.86
CA LYS A 172 -10.66 -20.67 0.62
C LYS A 172 -9.87 -20.16 -0.59
N ILE A 173 -9.77 -18.83 -0.71
CA ILE A 173 -9.00 -18.21 -1.79
C ILE A 173 -7.54 -18.59 -1.53
N GLN A 174 -6.99 -19.40 -2.42
CA GLN A 174 -5.58 -19.78 -2.35
C GLN A 174 -4.74 -18.52 -2.54
N PRO A 175 -3.60 -18.40 -1.86
CA PRO A 175 -2.64 -17.34 -2.12
C PRO A 175 -2.35 -17.27 -3.62
N ASP A 176 -2.38 -16.07 -4.18
CA ASP A 176 -2.10 -15.90 -5.60
C ASP A 176 -0.62 -16.18 -5.86
N VAL A 177 -0.32 -17.44 -6.23
CA VAL A 177 1.03 -17.86 -6.62
C VAL A 177 1.53 -17.13 -7.88
N SER A 178 0.65 -16.42 -8.61
CA SER A 178 1.07 -15.55 -9.72
C SER A 178 1.96 -14.41 -9.22
N TYR A 179 1.68 -13.83 -8.05
CA TYR A 179 2.50 -12.73 -7.54
C TYR A 179 3.93 -13.20 -7.22
N GLU A 180 4.07 -14.33 -6.54
CA GLU A 180 5.40 -14.88 -6.23
C GLU A 180 6.13 -15.35 -7.50
N ALA A 181 5.41 -15.91 -8.47
CA ALA A 181 5.99 -16.28 -9.76
C ALA A 181 6.44 -15.05 -10.57
N ASP A 182 5.61 -14.00 -10.61
CA ASP A 182 5.93 -12.75 -11.30
C ASP A 182 7.10 -12.04 -10.60
N MET A 183 7.10 -12.00 -9.27
CA MET A 183 8.19 -11.46 -8.43
C MET A 183 9.49 -12.24 -8.64
N SER A 184 9.43 -13.56 -8.59
CA SER A 184 10.57 -14.45 -8.87
C SER A 184 11.14 -14.16 -10.25
N SER A 185 10.30 -14.14 -11.30
CA SER A 185 10.75 -13.88 -12.67
C SER A 185 11.38 -12.49 -12.84
N ALA A 186 10.78 -11.46 -12.26
CA ALA A 186 11.29 -10.09 -12.30
C ALA A 186 12.61 -9.98 -11.53
N ARG A 187 12.70 -10.61 -10.36
CA ARG A 187 13.90 -10.61 -9.52
C ARG A 187 15.05 -11.36 -10.18
N THR A 188 14.80 -12.52 -10.79
CA THR A 188 15.81 -13.23 -11.58
C THR A 188 16.31 -12.36 -12.73
N ALA A 189 15.42 -11.69 -13.47
CA ALA A 189 15.82 -10.85 -14.60
C ALA A 189 16.71 -9.66 -14.20
N ILE A 190 16.44 -9.00 -13.06
CA ILE A 190 17.29 -7.90 -12.58
C ILE A 190 18.65 -8.41 -12.07
N MET A 191 18.71 -9.60 -11.47
CA MET A 191 19.98 -10.21 -11.04
C MET A 191 20.82 -10.67 -12.25
N ASP A 192 20.17 -11.25 -13.26
CA ASP A 192 20.81 -11.63 -14.52
C ASP A 192 21.46 -10.42 -15.20
N ALA A 193 20.75 -9.28 -15.26
CA ALA A 193 21.29 -8.04 -15.82
C ALA A 193 22.52 -7.53 -15.05
N ALA A 194 22.55 -7.69 -13.72
CA ALA A 194 23.71 -7.34 -12.91
C ALA A 194 24.91 -8.27 -13.21
N LEU A 195 24.68 -9.58 -13.30
CA LEU A 195 25.72 -10.57 -13.61
C LEU A 195 26.29 -10.39 -15.02
N GLU A 196 25.43 -10.13 -16.01
CA GLU A 196 25.84 -9.82 -17.39
C GLU A 196 26.73 -8.57 -17.42
N LYS A 197 26.34 -7.53 -16.68
CA LYS A 197 27.14 -6.29 -16.60
C LYS A 197 28.49 -6.51 -15.93
N LEU A 198 28.59 -7.44 -14.99
CA LEU A 198 29.82 -7.79 -14.26
C LEU A 198 30.71 -8.80 -15.00
N GLN A 199 30.23 -9.40 -16.09
CA GLN A 199 30.97 -10.42 -16.85
C GLN A 199 32.33 -9.95 -17.39
N PRO A 200 32.50 -8.71 -17.91
CA PRO A 200 33.78 -8.26 -18.45
C PRO A 200 34.85 -7.95 -17.39
N TYR A 201 34.49 -7.90 -16.11
CA TYR A 201 35.39 -7.50 -15.03
C TYR A 201 35.99 -8.72 -14.35
N GLU A 202 37.31 -8.78 -14.27
CA GLU A 202 38.07 -9.86 -13.65
C GLU A 202 38.73 -9.41 -12.34
N GLY A 203 39.01 -10.38 -11.46
CA GLY A 203 39.72 -10.18 -10.20
C GLY A 203 38.85 -10.38 -8.95
N ALA A 204 39.51 -10.51 -7.80
CA ALA A 204 38.87 -10.91 -6.55
C ALA A 204 37.69 -10.02 -6.12
N THR A 205 37.74 -8.71 -6.40
CA THR A 205 36.63 -7.80 -6.10
C THR A 205 35.41 -8.05 -7.00
N ALA A 206 35.64 -8.27 -8.30
CA ALA A 206 34.56 -8.60 -9.23
C ALA A 206 33.92 -9.94 -8.87
N ASP A 207 34.74 -10.93 -8.48
CA ASP A 207 34.28 -12.25 -8.04
C ASP A 207 33.46 -12.17 -6.73
N ALA A 208 33.89 -11.35 -5.77
CA ALA A 208 33.14 -11.11 -4.54
C ALA A 208 31.76 -10.49 -4.80
N VAL A 209 31.68 -9.49 -5.69
CA VAL A 209 30.40 -8.87 -6.06
C VAL A 209 29.54 -9.85 -6.87
N ARG A 210 30.14 -10.64 -7.77
CA ARG A 210 29.43 -11.65 -8.57
C ARG A 210 28.83 -12.74 -7.69
N SER A 211 29.57 -13.27 -6.72
CA SER A 211 29.06 -14.29 -5.79
C SER A 211 27.84 -13.81 -5.00
N TYR A 212 27.82 -12.53 -4.60
CA TYR A 212 26.65 -11.93 -3.95
C TYR A 212 25.40 -11.96 -4.85
N TYR A 213 25.52 -11.52 -6.11
CA TYR A 213 24.40 -11.52 -7.06
C TYR A 213 24.00 -12.94 -7.49
N GLU A 214 24.93 -13.89 -7.56
CA GLU A 214 24.64 -15.30 -7.83
C GLU A 214 23.84 -15.96 -6.68
N ALA A 215 24.21 -15.67 -5.43
CA ALA A 215 23.46 -16.12 -4.27
C ALA A 215 22.04 -15.52 -4.27
N ALA A 216 21.92 -14.20 -4.51
CA ALA A 216 20.63 -13.52 -4.60
C ALA A 216 19.76 -14.03 -5.76
N ARG A 217 20.38 -14.36 -6.90
CA ARG A 217 19.70 -14.99 -8.05
C ARG A 217 19.19 -16.38 -7.71
N THR A 218 19.96 -17.16 -6.96
CA THR A 218 19.56 -18.51 -6.53
C THR A 218 18.33 -18.45 -5.64
N ASN A 219 18.29 -17.51 -4.68
CA ASN A 219 17.09 -17.27 -3.88
C ASN A 219 15.92 -16.78 -4.75
N ALA A 220 16.17 -15.90 -5.73
CA ALA A 220 15.12 -15.40 -6.63
C ALA A 220 14.46 -16.51 -7.48
N LEU A 221 15.17 -17.61 -7.75
CA LEU A 221 14.59 -18.79 -8.45
C LEU A 221 13.64 -19.59 -7.55
N ASP A 222 13.72 -19.42 -6.23
CA ASP A 222 12.74 -19.97 -5.30
C ASP A 222 11.40 -19.22 -5.45
N LYS A 223 10.34 -19.98 -5.72
CA LYS A 223 8.98 -19.45 -5.90
C LYS A 223 8.23 -19.28 -4.59
N VAL A 224 8.83 -19.67 -3.47
CA VAL A 224 8.22 -19.58 -2.14
C VAL A 224 8.73 -18.35 -1.41
N GLU A 225 10.04 -18.09 -1.43
CA GLU A 225 10.65 -16.91 -0.81
C GLU A 225 11.71 -16.29 -1.73
N PRO A 226 11.32 -15.66 -2.86
CA PRO A 226 12.26 -15.09 -3.81
C PRO A 226 13.14 -13.99 -3.21
N GLN A 227 12.73 -13.41 -2.07
CA GLN A 227 13.40 -12.32 -1.36
C GLN A 227 14.14 -12.77 -0.09
N ALA A 228 14.32 -14.08 0.13
CA ALA A 228 15.03 -14.60 1.29
C ALA A 228 16.46 -14.04 1.41
N ALA A 229 16.93 -13.90 2.65
CA ALA A 229 18.31 -13.48 2.95
C ALA A 229 19.31 -14.50 2.39
N THR A 230 20.36 -14.01 1.77
CA THR A 230 21.48 -14.83 1.30
C THR A 230 22.42 -15.17 2.46
N GLU A 231 23.33 -16.13 2.27
CA GLU A 231 24.41 -16.36 3.23
C GLU A 231 25.29 -15.12 3.42
N HIS A 232 25.51 -14.35 2.35
CA HIS A 232 26.23 -13.07 2.42
C HIS A 232 25.53 -12.07 3.33
N ASP A 233 24.21 -11.94 3.24
CA ASP A 233 23.40 -11.06 4.08
C ASP A 233 23.52 -11.47 5.56
N ASN A 234 23.44 -12.77 5.84
CA ASN A 234 23.61 -13.30 7.20
C ASN A 234 25.00 -13.02 7.79
N PHE A 235 26.07 -13.13 6.99
CA PHE A 235 27.42 -12.79 7.43
C PHE A 235 27.62 -11.28 7.59
N LYS A 236 27.06 -10.45 6.69
CA LYS A 236 27.05 -8.99 6.82
C LYS A 236 26.38 -8.57 8.13
N MET A 237 25.22 -9.13 8.47
CA MET A 237 24.51 -8.85 9.72
C MET A 237 25.36 -9.13 10.96
N LYS A 238 26.07 -10.27 11.01
CA LYS A 238 26.99 -10.59 12.11
C LYS A 238 28.16 -9.61 12.21
N ALA A 239 28.70 -9.17 11.07
CA ALA A 239 29.77 -8.19 11.05
C ALA A 239 29.30 -6.82 11.55
N ILE A 240 28.11 -6.38 11.13
CA ILE A 240 27.48 -5.12 11.57
C ILE A 240 27.20 -5.14 13.07
N GLU A 241 26.72 -6.26 13.60
CA GLU A 241 26.50 -6.42 15.04
C GLU A 241 27.81 -6.22 15.83
N ALA A 242 28.91 -6.83 15.39
CA ALA A 242 30.23 -6.64 15.98
C ALA A 242 30.73 -5.19 15.85
N GLN A 243 30.50 -4.54 14.71
CA GLN A 243 30.83 -3.12 14.51
C GLN A 243 30.06 -2.21 15.48
N ARG A 244 28.76 -2.44 15.67
CA ARG A 244 27.93 -1.68 16.63
C ARG A 244 28.40 -1.85 18.07
N GLN A 245 28.72 -3.08 18.47
CA GLN A 245 29.27 -3.35 19.81
C GLN A 245 30.57 -2.58 20.02
N LYS A 246 31.45 -2.54 19.01
CA LYS A 246 32.70 -1.78 19.09
C LYS A 246 32.46 -0.26 19.13
N LEU A 247 31.53 0.25 18.33
CA LEU A 247 31.16 1.67 18.33
C LEU A 247 30.61 2.11 19.70
N ALA A 248 29.73 1.31 20.30
CA ALA A 248 29.20 1.54 21.64
C ALA A 248 30.31 1.54 22.70
N GLN A 249 31.26 0.61 22.62
CA GLN A 249 32.43 0.57 23.51
C GLN A 249 33.26 1.85 23.40
N LEU A 250 33.56 2.31 22.18
CA LEU A 250 34.35 3.53 21.96
C LEU A 250 33.67 4.78 22.54
N ARG A 251 32.33 4.85 22.50
CA ARG A 251 31.55 5.93 23.13
C ARG A 251 31.66 5.88 24.65
N LEU A 252 31.52 4.70 25.25
CA LEU A 252 31.64 4.51 26.70
C LEU A 252 33.04 4.84 27.22
N GLU A 253 34.08 4.56 26.43
CA GLU A 253 35.48 4.87 26.74
C GLU A 253 35.83 6.36 26.52
N GLY A 254 34.89 7.17 26.01
CA GLY A 254 35.12 8.59 25.69
C GLY A 254 36.15 8.81 24.58
N SER A 255 36.40 7.79 23.75
CA SER A 255 37.40 7.82 22.68
C SER A 255 36.91 8.49 21.40
N ILE A 256 35.59 8.68 21.27
CA ILE A 256 34.93 9.33 20.14
C ILE A 256 33.95 10.38 20.65
N ASP A 257 33.82 11.45 19.88
CA ASP A 257 32.82 12.49 20.10
C ASP A 257 31.41 12.03 19.67
N ASP A 258 30.37 12.67 20.21
CA ASP A 258 28.97 12.30 19.96
C ASP A 258 28.57 12.53 18.48
N ASP A 259 29.13 13.56 17.84
CA ASP A 259 28.87 13.83 16.42
C ASP A 259 29.45 12.71 15.53
N ILE A 260 30.63 12.18 15.87
CA ILE A 260 31.26 11.07 15.15
C ILE A 260 30.49 9.78 15.39
N PHE A 261 30.03 9.57 16.63
CA PHE A 261 29.19 8.42 16.96
C PHE A 261 27.94 8.38 16.09
N HIS A 262 27.20 9.49 15.99
CA HIS A 262 25.98 9.54 15.19
C HIS A 262 26.23 9.39 13.68
N ALA A 263 27.34 9.93 13.16
CA ALA A 263 27.71 9.73 11.76
C ALA A 263 27.99 8.26 11.43
N LEU A 264 28.73 7.55 12.30
CA LEU A 264 29.02 6.12 12.12
C LEU A 264 27.79 5.25 12.40
N GLU A 265 26.91 5.67 13.30
CA GLU A 265 25.64 5.01 13.56
C GLU A 265 24.75 5.05 12.31
N GLU A 266 24.63 6.20 11.64
CA GLU A 266 23.90 6.33 10.38
C GLU A 266 24.50 5.42 9.28
N GLU A 267 25.83 5.33 9.17
CA GLU A 267 26.50 4.44 8.22
C GLU A 267 26.14 2.96 8.46
N LEU A 268 26.16 2.52 9.73
CA LEU A 268 25.79 1.15 10.10
C LEU A 268 24.29 0.88 9.91
N ASP A 269 23.43 1.87 10.11
CA ASP A 269 22.00 1.78 9.82
C ASP A 269 21.74 1.51 8.33
N TRP A 270 22.42 2.22 7.44
CA TRP A 270 22.31 1.98 5.98
C TRP A 270 22.81 0.59 5.59
N ALA A 271 23.95 0.16 6.13
CA ALA A 271 24.49 -1.18 5.85
C ALA A 271 23.57 -2.30 6.35
N GLN A 272 22.91 -2.09 7.49
CA GLN A 272 21.95 -3.05 8.05
C GLN A 272 20.67 -3.13 7.21
N LEU A 273 20.17 -1.99 6.73
CA LEU A 273 19.00 -1.95 5.85
C LEU A 273 19.27 -2.63 4.50
N GLU A 274 20.51 -2.62 4.01
CA GLU A 274 20.92 -3.36 2.81
C GLU A 274 20.95 -4.87 3.05
N ALA A 275 21.46 -5.32 4.19
CA ALA A 275 21.60 -6.73 4.52
C ALA A 275 20.31 -7.40 5.04
N ALA A 276 19.33 -6.62 5.52
CA ALA A 276 18.09 -7.17 6.04
C ALA A 276 17.17 -7.67 4.90
N PRO A 277 16.58 -8.89 5.00
CA PRO A 277 15.61 -9.36 4.03
C PRO A 277 14.34 -8.49 4.04
N VAL A 278 13.79 -8.23 2.86
CA VAL A 278 12.58 -7.43 2.69
C VAL A 278 11.40 -8.11 3.41
N GLY A 279 10.74 -7.38 4.32
CA GLY A 279 9.53 -7.85 5.01
C GLY A 279 9.74 -8.46 6.40
N LYS A 280 10.98 -8.67 6.86
CA LYS A 280 11.28 -9.01 8.27
C LYS A 280 11.95 -7.82 8.95
N TYR A 281 11.16 -6.79 9.24
CA TYR A 281 11.54 -5.76 10.20
C TYR A 281 11.32 -6.28 11.62
N GLU A 282 11.95 -7.40 11.97
CA GLU A 282 12.10 -7.76 13.38
C GLU A 282 13.21 -6.89 13.92
N ILE A 283 12.83 -5.89 14.71
CA ILE A 283 13.77 -5.16 15.56
C ILE A 283 14.40 -6.24 16.43
N LEU A 284 15.70 -6.49 16.25
CA LEU A 284 16.48 -7.33 17.15
C LEU A 284 16.34 -6.71 18.54
N SER A 285 15.46 -7.29 19.36
CA SER A 285 15.34 -6.94 20.76
C SER A 285 16.63 -7.39 21.43
N VAL A 286 17.47 -6.40 21.76
CA VAL A 286 18.58 -6.52 22.69
C VAL A 286 18.07 -6.97 24.06
#